data_AF-A0A497KRB5-F1
#
_entry.id   AF-A0A497KRB5-F1
#
_cell.length_a   1.000
_cell.length_b   1.000
_cell.length_c   1.000
_cell.angle_alpha   90.00
_cell.angle_beta   90.00
_cell.angle_gamma   90.00
#
_symmetry.space_group_name_H-M   'P 1'
#
loop_
_entity.id
_entity.type
_entity.pdbx_description
1 polymer ?
#
loop_
_entity_poly.entity_id
_entity_poly.type
_entity_poly.pdbx_seq_one_letter_code
_entity_poly.pdbx_strand_id
1 'polypeptide(L)'
;MSVCTYSISPPSKHFGPTGGTDTINVTTQSGCAWTAVSHADWITITAGSPGTGSGIVYYSVSANSSTISRTGTITIADQTFTVTQSGISPHKPMPWLHLLLGE
;
A
#
# COMPACT_ATOMS: atom_id res chain seq x y z
N MET A 1 21.55 2.06 27.43
CA MET A 1 20.75 2.55 26.30
C MET A 1 20.15 1.33 25.64
N SER A 2 18.84 1.10 25.77
CA SER A 2 18.21 -0.01 25.06
C SER A 2 18.17 0.33 23.58
N VAL A 3 18.77 -0.51 22.74
CA VAL A 3 18.68 -0.40 21.29
C VAL A 3 17.28 -0.87 20.89
N CYS A 4 16.55 -0.03 20.17
CA CYS A 4 15.26 -0.39 19.62
C CYS A 4 15.46 -1.24 18.37
N THR A 5 14.71 -2.34 18.28
CA THR A 5 14.63 -3.18 17.07
C THR A 5 13.22 -3.11 16.54
N TYR A 6 13.07 -2.95 15.23
CA TYR A 6 11.76 -2.82 14.60
C TYR A 6 11.54 -3.95 13.61
N SER A 7 10.32 -4.46 13.55
CA SER A 7 9.85 -5.33 12.48
C SER A 7 8.45 -4.96 12.07
N ILE A 8 8.13 -5.22 10.80
CA ILE A 8 6.82 -4.91 10.21
C ILE A 8 6.19 -6.17 9.63
N SER A 9 4.87 -6.26 9.69
CA SER A 9 4.12 -7.36 9.08
C SER A 9 2.76 -6.90 8.53
N PRO A 10 2.45 -7.20 7.25
CA PRO A 10 3.35 -7.81 6.26
C PRO A 10 4.46 -6.83 5.80
N PRO A 11 5.54 -7.30 5.12
CA PRO A 11 6.57 -6.42 4.55
C PRO A 11 6.17 -5.84 3.18
N SER A 12 5.12 -6.37 2.56
CA SER A 12 4.59 -5.87 1.29
C SER A 12 3.11 -6.15 1.13
N LYS A 13 2.48 -5.42 0.21
CA LYS A 13 1.09 -5.64 -0.18
C LYS A 13 0.89 -5.36 -1.66
N HIS A 14 0.08 -6.19 -2.30
CA HIS A 14 -0.39 -5.99 -3.66
C HIS A 14 -1.85 -5.49 -3.66
N PHE A 15 -2.13 -4.47 -4.47
CA PHE A 15 -3.46 -3.93 -4.71
C PHE A 15 -3.85 -4.07 -6.19
N GLY A 16 -5.16 -4.25 -6.42
CA GLY A 16 -5.75 -4.03 -7.73
C GLY A 16 -5.75 -2.55 -8.13
N PRO A 17 -6.17 -2.22 -9.36
CA PRO A 17 -6.15 -0.86 -9.87
C PRO A 17 -7.04 0.12 -9.08
N THR A 18 -8.06 -0.37 -8.39
CA THR A 18 -8.92 0.47 -7.53
C THR A 18 -8.22 1.01 -6.29
N GLY A 19 -7.11 0.38 -5.86
CA GLY A 19 -6.48 0.69 -4.58
C GLY A 19 -7.36 0.25 -3.40
N GLY A 20 -7.25 0.95 -2.28
CA GLY A 20 -7.98 0.63 -1.05
C GLY A 20 -7.23 1.04 0.21
N THR A 21 -7.73 0.62 1.37
CA THR A 21 -7.10 0.85 2.67
C THR A 21 -6.58 -0.46 3.25
N ASP A 22 -5.47 -0.41 3.97
CA ASP A 22 -4.95 -1.55 4.72
C ASP A 22 -4.09 -1.06 5.90
N THR A 23 -3.48 -2.00 6.63
CA THR A 23 -2.71 -1.77 7.85
C THR A 23 -1.35 -2.45 7.79
N ILE A 24 -0.40 -1.92 8.57
CA ILE A 24 0.93 -2.50 8.77
C ILE A 24 1.14 -2.63 10.27
N ASN A 25 1.39 -3.84 10.75
CA ASN A 25 1.73 -4.06 12.15
C ASN A 25 3.20 -3.72 12.38
N VAL A 26 3.49 -3.00 13.44
CA VAL A 26 4.84 -2.63 13.89
C VAL A 26 5.11 -3.34 15.21
N THR A 27 6.19 -4.10 15.28
CA THR A 27 6.64 -4.75 16.53
C THR A 27 7.95 -4.13 16.97
N THR A 28 8.01 -3.69 18.22
CA THR A 28 9.22 -3.16 18.86
C THR A 28 9.12 -3.23 20.37
N GLN A 29 10.20 -2.89 21.08
CA GLN A 29 10.24 -2.83 22.54
C GLN A 29 9.43 -1.64 23.08
N SER A 30 8.98 -1.72 24.34
CA SER A 30 8.29 -0.61 25.00
C SER A 30 9.17 0.64 25.06
N GLY A 31 8.58 1.81 24.82
CA GLY A 31 9.28 3.09 24.81
C GLY A 31 10.07 3.39 23.53
N CYS A 32 10.13 2.48 22.56
CA CYS A 32 10.75 2.73 21.26
C CYS A 32 9.83 3.57 20.37
N ALA A 33 10.25 4.80 20.06
CA ALA A 33 9.51 5.72 19.20
C ALA A 33 9.82 5.47 17.72
N TRP A 34 8.80 5.56 16.88
CA TRP A 34 8.93 5.39 15.43
C TRP A 34 7.97 6.32 14.67
N THR A 35 8.33 6.58 13.41
CA THR A 35 7.52 7.35 12.46
C THR A 35 7.32 6.52 11.20
N ALA A 36 6.23 6.79 10.49
CA ALA A 36 5.92 6.19 9.20
C ALA A 36 5.89 7.32 8.16
N VAL A 37 6.56 7.13 7.03
CA VAL A 37 6.65 8.10 5.95
C VAL A 37 6.40 7.39 4.63
N SER A 38 5.43 7.89 3.85
CA SER A 38 5.20 7.45 2.48
C SER A 38 6.15 8.16 1.52
N HIS A 39 6.73 7.41 0.58
CA HIS A 39 7.58 7.94 -0.50
C HIS A 39 6.86 7.94 -1.85
N ALA A 40 5.54 7.75 -1.85
CA ALA A 40 4.70 7.79 -3.03
C ALA A 40 3.50 8.71 -2.77
N ASP A 41 3.25 9.62 -3.71
CA ASP A 41 2.14 10.59 -3.70
C ASP A 41 0.75 9.93 -3.70
N TRP A 42 0.65 8.71 -4.21
CA TRP A 42 -0.59 7.91 -4.26
C TRP A 42 -0.79 6.98 -3.05
N ILE A 43 0.11 7.02 -2.06
CA ILE A 43 0.00 6.29 -0.79
C ILE A 43 -0.04 7.31 0.34
N THR A 44 -1.09 7.27 1.17
CA THR A 44 -1.29 8.20 2.28
C THR A 44 -1.37 7.44 3.59
N ILE A 45 -0.59 7.85 4.58
CA ILE A 45 -0.70 7.36 5.95
C ILE A 45 -1.85 8.12 6.61
N THR A 46 -2.86 7.39 7.07
CA THR A 46 -4.11 7.97 7.59
C THR A 46 -4.13 8.04 9.11
N ALA A 47 -3.49 7.10 9.80
CA ALA A 47 -3.41 7.06 11.26
C ALA A 47 -2.26 6.17 11.77
N GLY A 48 -2.02 6.24 13.08
CA GLY A 48 -1.06 5.37 13.78
C GLY A 48 0.39 5.83 13.71
N SER A 49 0.67 7.03 13.22
CA SER A 49 2.00 7.63 13.23
C SER A 49 1.94 9.10 13.67
N PRO A 50 2.91 9.59 14.48
CA PRO A 50 4.00 8.85 15.12
C PRO A 50 3.51 7.86 16.18
N GLY A 51 4.33 6.86 16.52
CA GLY A 51 3.99 5.80 17.48
C GLY A 51 5.12 5.49 18.46
N THR A 52 4.77 4.81 19.55
CA THR A 52 5.73 4.33 20.58
C THR A 52 5.38 2.92 21.03
N GLY A 53 6.37 2.03 21.13
CA GLY A 53 6.12 0.61 21.37
C GLY A 53 5.47 -0.07 20.15
N SER A 54 5.05 -1.33 20.29
CA SER A 54 4.32 -2.00 19.21
C SER A 54 3.00 -1.30 18.88
N GLY A 55 2.61 -1.27 17.61
CA GLY A 55 1.42 -0.56 17.15
C GLY A 55 1.02 -0.90 15.71
N ILE A 56 0.06 -0.15 15.17
CA ILE A 56 -0.49 -0.38 13.84
C ILE A 56 -0.47 0.95 13.06
N VAL A 57 0.05 0.92 11.84
CA VAL A 57 -0.02 2.03 10.88
C VAL A 57 -1.17 1.77 9.92
N TYR A 58 -2.04 2.77 9.74
CA TYR A 58 -3.15 2.73 8.78
C TYR A 58 -2.79 3.56 7.55
N TYR A 59 -3.06 3.03 6.37
CA TYR A 59 -2.76 3.73 5.11
C TYR A 59 -3.83 3.48 4.04
N SER A 60 -3.89 4.39 3.09
CA SER A 60 -4.73 4.31 1.90
C SER A 60 -3.89 4.38 0.64
N VAL A 61 -4.32 3.65 -0.38
CA VAL A 61 -3.75 3.57 -1.72
C VAL A 61 -4.79 4.12 -2.69
N SER A 62 -4.47 5.23 -3.35
CA SER A 62 -5.33 5.83 -4.39
C SER A 62 -5.42 4.93 -5.61
N ALA A 63 -6.50 5.05 -6.40
CA ALA A 63 -6.67 4.29 -7.63
C ALA A 63 -5.53 4.58 -8.64
N ASN A 64 -5.14 3.56 -9.41
CA ASN A 64 -4.24 3.68 -10.55
C ASN A 64 -5.07 3.57 -11.84
N SER A 65 -5.36 4.70 -12.47
CA SER A 65 -6.11 4.78 -13.73
C SER A 65 -5.26 4.55 -14.97
N SER A 66 -3.95 4.34 -14.82
CA SER A 66 -3.07 3.99 -15.94
C SER A 66 -3.08 2.49 -16.19
N THR A 67 -2.72 2.08 -17.40
CA THR A 67 -2.55 0.65 -17.75
C THR A 67 -1.23 0.07 -17.23
N ILE A 68 -0.38 0.89 -16.60
CA ILE A 68 0.95 0.52 -16.15
C ILE A 68 0.91 0.29 -14.63
N SER A 69 1.43 -0.86 -14.19
CA SER A 69 1.59 -1.13 -12.76
C SER A 69 2.61 -0.19 -12.13
N ARG A 70 2.37 0.21 -10.88
CA ARG A 70 3.26 1.09 -10.12
C ARG A 70 3.66 0.47 -8.79
N THR A 71 4.82 0.87 -8.30
CA THR A 71 5.39 0.43 -7.02
C THR A 71 5.78 1.64 -6.20
N GLY A 72 5.47 1.61 -4.92
CA GLY A 72 5.77 2.67 -3.96
C GLY A 72 6.17 2.06 -2.62
N THR A 73 6.75 2.87 -1.74
CA THR A 73 7.23 2.40 -0.44
C THR A 73 6.77 3.29 0.71
N ILE A 74 6.64 2.67 1.88
CA ILE A 74 6.49 3.35 3.16
C ILE A 74 7.68 2.94 4.02
N THR A 75 8.38 3.90 4.62
CA THR A 75 9.42 3.64 5.62
C THR A 75 8.81 3.77 7.01
N ILE A 76 9.00 2.77 7.87
CA ILE A 76 8.59 2.78 9.27
C ILE A 76 9.83 2.52 10.13
N ALA A 77 10.32 3.53 10.84
CA ALA A 77 11.66 3.53 11.44
C ALA A 77 12.74 3.17 10.39
N ASP A 78 13.40 2.01 10.52
CA ASP A 78 14.39 1.46 9.60
C ASP A 78 13.83 0.38 8.66
N GLN A 79 12.54 0.08 8.76
CA GLN A 79 11.88 -0.96 7.97
C GLN A 79 11.20 -0.38 6.73
N THR A 80 11.30 -1.11 5.61
CA THR A 80 10.67 -0.72 4.34
C THR A 80 9.49 -1.63 4.03
N PHE A 81 8.33 -1.03 3.86
CA PHE A 81 7.12 -1.68 3.37
C PHE A 81 6.92 -1.37 1.89
N THR A 82 6.71 -2.40 1.07
CA THR A 82 6.54 -2.24 -0.39
C THR A 82 5.09 -2.42 -0.82
N VAL A 83 4.54 -1.43 -1.51
CA VAL A 83 3.21 -1.51 -2.13
C VAL A 83 3.37 -1.65 -3.64
N THR A 84 2.78 -2.71 -4.20
CA THR A 84 2.62 -2.86 -5.65
C THR A 84 1.15 -2.68 -6.00
N GLN A 85 0.88 -1.94 -7.08
CA GLN A 85 -0.47 -1.70 -7.54
C GLN A 85 -0.56 -1.95 -9.04
N SER A 86 -1.47 -2.84 -9.42
CA SER A 86 -1.77 -3.11 -10.83
C SER A 86 -2.30 -1.88 -11.55
N GLY A 87 -2.02 -1.75 -12.85
CA GLY A 87 -2.73 -0.83 -13.73
C GLY A 87 -4.13 -1.35 -14.08
N ILE A 88 -4.98 -0.48 -14.64
CA ILE A 88 -6.24 -0.93 -15.25
C ILE A 88 -5.92 -1.81 -16.45
N SER A 89 -6.56 -2.98 -16.53
CA SER A 89 -6.55 -3.74 -17.78
C SER A 89 -7.53 -3.05 -18.73
N PRO A 90 -7.12 -2.67 -19.96
CA PRO A 90 -8.09 -2.30 -20.98
C PRO A 90 -8.94 -3.54 -21.22
N HIS A 91 -10.20 -3.48 -20.81
CA HIS A 91 -11.14 -4.50 -21.18
C HIS A 91 -11.13 -4.55 -22.70
N LYS A 92 -10.64 -5.64 -23.31
CA LYS A 92 -10.90 -5.90 -24.72
C LYS A 92 -12.43 -5.83 -24.83
N PRO A 93 -13.03 -4.93 -25.63
CA PRO A 93 -14.45 -5.03 -25.88
C PRO A 93 -14.65 -6.45 -26.39
N MET A 94 -15.48 -7.21 -25.67
CA MET A 94 -15.85 -8.56 -26.06
C MET A 94 -16.24 -8.51 -27.55
N PRO A 95 -15.54 -9.21 -28.47
CA PRO A 95 -15.67 -9.01 -29.92
C PRO A 95 -17.02 -9.52 -30.50
N TRP A 96 -18.07 -9.60 -29.68
CA TRP A 96 -19.38 -10.17 -30.02
C TRP A 96 -20.52 -9.14 -29.92
N LEU A 97 -20.26 -7.88 -29.54
CA LEU A 97 -21.28 -6.81 -29.52
C LEU A 97 -21.74 -6.36 -30.93
N HIS A 98 -21.11 -6.85 -32.02
CA HIS A 98 -21.53 -6.57 -33.40
C HIS A 98 -22.44 -7.64 -34.04
N LEU A 99 -22.81 -8.73 -33.35
CA LEU A 99 -23.56 -9.84 -33.94
C LEU A 99 -25.06 -9.92 -33.56
N LEU A 100 -25.66 -8.80 -33.11
CA LEU A 100 -27.10 -8.72 -32.82
C LEU A 100 -27.89 -7.78 -33.75
N LEU A 101 -27.32 -7.32 -34.87
CA LEU A 101 -28.05 -6.59 -35.92
C LEU A 101 -27.59 -7.01 -37.32
N GLY A 102 -28.37 -7.90 -37.97
CA GLY A 102 -28.32 -8.27 -39.40
C GLY A 102 -27.42 -9.48 -39.72
N GLU A 103 -27.85 -10.56 -40.37
CA GLU A 103 -29.11 -10.93 -41.04
C GLU A 103 -29.51 -12.38 -40.71
#